data_AF-A0AAD4MAM5-F1
#
_entry.id   AF-A0AAD4MAM5-F1
#
_cell.length_a   1.000
_cell.length_b   1.000
_cell.length_c   1.000
_cell.angle_alpha   90.00
_cell.angle_beta   90.00
_cell.angle_gamma   90.00
#
_symmetry.space_group_name_H-M   'P 1'
#
loop_
_entity.id
_entity.type
_entity.pdbx_description
1 polymer ?
#
loop_
_entity_poly.entity_id
_entity_poly.type
_entity_poly.pdbx_seq_one_letter_code
_entity_poly.pdbx_strand_id
1 'polypeptide(L)'
;MGYDDDDKRDESDDELYSHNATTMSDSDTQPQSSGRADSASVHNVSRDKSSVHIPPLATPHPLLRSLPPMTHLPVDLLDLLDRAYFLHLLANDPSKVLPPGKSLLSVLSRPRVQLRQHDEPPTLQSKVEEMIHKAFWDEALDTLSSNEPSIQFPRLKLLLNDLHTALMPLFPSTHPILTILAAPLPPTSSPLLMALNNLREVLIALRGRCAPARDEYIDTLSASLAHPPAHVPDLAKLAVETARSLLKLAETMKDDLSQFVLGTMGESQLAIAVSDQARERERALILDLWKRELIRKDIATWMAGLSQPYALIVAPPSRKWILRLVQALGTTDPVACSLPVKPLASDESARPPPIQPNTLPPPFFFSAPELFYIQNFLQAIVIAAALRALLPAFVSSPNDSMYRIWTLLLASVNEEDVTEDAKIVNLADELVRASSLTDAEAVKLRSAVARTMRASDPVFLLLQRRLLLALAERMVRTSTPGERPTNAAGEQQAEADPLEVKGFGDPIWAVAWWIESIWAGLFEPRNALSETDETDEV
;
A
#
# COMPACT_ATOMS: atom_id res chain seq x y z
N MET A 1 81.81 -18.93 -18.86
CA MET A 1 81.26 -18.44 -17.59
C MET A 1 79.79 -18.14 -17.83
N GLY A 2 78.80 -18.87 -17.35
CA GLY A 2 78.65 -20.16 -16.67
C GLY A 2 77.12 -20.36 -16.68
N TYR A 3 76.64 -21.49 -17.22
CA TYR A 3 75.98 -22.60 -16.49
C TYR A 3 74.75 -22.12 -15.68
N ASP A 4 73.58 -22.72 -15.69
CA ASP A 4 72.89 -23.78 -16.44
C ASP A 4 71.54 -23.96 -15.69
N ASP A 5 70.67 -24.81 -16.23
CA ASP A 5 69.58 -25.57 -15.58
C ASP A 5 68.26 -24.83 -15.30
N ASP A 6 67.18 -25.17 -16.02
CA ASP A 6 66.39 -26.44 -15.99
C ASP A 6 65.57 -26.59 -14.71
N ASP A 7 64.23 -26.51 -14.85
CA ASP A 7 63.40 -27.68 -14.51
C ASP A 7 62.00 -27.53 -15.12
N LYS A 8 61.77 -28.32 -16.16
CA LYS A 8 60.46 -28.85 -16.57
C LYS A 8 60.19 -30.10 -15.73
N ARG A 9 58.93 -30.36 -15.36
CA ARG A 9 58.45 -31.73 -15.11
C ARG A 9 56.93 -31.83 -15.20
N ASP A 10 56.48 -32.25 -16.38
CA ASP A 10 55.76 -33.49 -16.70
C ASP A 10 54.73 -34.06 -15.69
N GLU A 11 53.49 -34.13 -16.20
CA GLU A 11 52.66 -35.33 -16.40
C GLU A 11 53.17 -36.69 -15.89
N SER A 12 52.28 -37.40 -15.18
CA SER A 12 51.85 -38.81 -15.41
C SER A 12 51.14 -39.29 -14.13
N ASP A 13 49.84 -39.58 -14.18
CA ASP A 13 49.30 -40.94 -14.39
C ASP A 13 49.91 -41.98 -13.44
N ASP A 14 49.11 -42.56 -12.56
CA ASP A 14 48.91 -44.01 -12.59
C ASP A 14 47.80 -44.51 -11.67
N GLU A 15 47.16 -45.54 -12.22
CA GLU A 15 46.03 -46.33 -11.81
C GLU A 15 46.29 -47.31 -10.64
N LEU A 16 45.16 -47.79 -10.10
CA LEU A 16 44.92 -49.13 -9.54
C LEU A 16 45.81 -49.66 -8.38
N TYR A 17 45.17 -49.95 -7.25
CA TYR A 17 45.26 -51.30 -6.66
C TYR A 17 44.03 -51.63 -5.81
N SER A 18 43.34 -52.70 -6.21
CA SER A 18 42.32 -53.43 -5.49
C SER A 18 42.93 -54.50 -4.57
N HIS A 19 42.41 -54.68 -3.34
CA HIS A 19 41.87 -55.97 -2.84
C HIS A 19 41.54 -55.97 -1.33
N ASN A 20 40.32 -56.49 -1.03
CA ASN A 20 39.88 -57.44 0.02
C ASN A 20 40.32 -57.20 1.49
N ALA A 21 39.50 -57.37 2.54
CA ALA A 21 38.46 -58.37 2.77
C ALA A 21 37.50 -57.99 3.93
N THR A 22 36.23 -58.40 3.79
CA THR A 22 35.35 -59.11 4.74
C THR A 22 35.59 -59.03 6.25
N THR A 23 34.60 -58.52 7.00
CA THR A 23 33.89 -59.28 8.07
C THR A 23 32.59 -58.59 8.55
N MET A 24 31.65 -59.44 8.94
CA MET A 24 30.25 -59.20 9.32
C MET A 24 30.06 -58.60 10.73
N SER A 25 28.90 -57.98 10.95
CA SER A 25 27.99 -58.05 12.13
C SER A 25 27.28 -56.69 12.27
N ASP A 26 26.02 -56.59 11.89
CA ASP A 26 24.79 -56.90 12.65
C ASP A 26 24.20 -55.65 13.33
N SER A 27 22.92 -55.45 13.02
CA SER A 27 21.87 -54.79 13.82
C SER A 27 22.18 -53.45 14.50
N ASP A 28 21.57 -52.36 14.01
CA ASP A 28 20.43 -51.81 14.75
C ASP A 28 19.56 -50.88 13.91
N THR A 29 18.25 -51.11 14.06
CA THR A 29 17.17 -50.44 13.34
C THR A 29 16.68 -49.30 14.23
N GLN A 30 16.90 -48.04 13.82
CA GLN A 30 16.21 -46.89 14.40
C GLN A 30 15.35 -46.18 13.34
N PRO A 31 14.04 -46.01 13.58
CA PRO A 31 13.18 -45.26 12.67
C PRO A 31 13.39 -43.76 12.87
N GLN A 32 13.69 -43.09 11.76
CA GLN A 32 13.58 -41.64 11.62
C GLN A 32 12.10 -41.24 11.66
N SER A 33 11.68 -40.51 12.70
CA SER A 33 10.46 -39.70 12.64
C SER A 33 10.50 -38.56 13.67
N SER A 34 10.82 -37.34 13.21
CA SER A 34 10.19 -36.10 13.69
C SER A 34 10.66 -34.93 12.81
N GLY A 35 10.06 -34.82 11.63
CA GLY A 35 10.03 -33.57 10.88
C GLY A 35 9.16 -32.58 11.66
N ARG A 36 9.82 -31.73 12.46
CA ARG A 36 9.20 -30.59 13.15
C ARG A 36 8.98 -29.51 12.11
N ALA A 37 7.78 -29.47 11.54
CA ALA A 37 7.35 -28.40 10.65
C ALA A 37 7.05 -27.14 11.48
N ASP A 38 7.85 -26.10 11.24
CA ASP A 38 7.68 -24.77 11.80
C ASP A 38 6.29 -24.21 11.47
N SER A 39 5.43 -24.19 12.47
CA SER A 39 4.15 -23.49 12.45
C SER A 39 4.39 -22.07 12.96
N ALA A 40 4.85 -21.18 12.08
CA ALA A 40 5.03 -19.78 12.39
C ALA A 40 4.63 -18.90 11.20
N SER A 41 3.32 -18.63 11.05
CA SER A 41 2.77 -17.45 10.36
C SER A 41 1.22 -17.53 10.30
N VAL A 42 0.54 -17.51 11.45
CA VAL A 42 -0.93 -17.35 11.51
C VAL A 42 -1.29 -16.32 12.58
N HIS A 43 -0.72 -15.11 12.49
CA HIS A 43 -1.11 -13.97 13.33
C HIS A 43 -1.03 -12.69 12.51
N ASN A 44 -2.05 -12.44 11.67
CA ASN A 44 -2.33 -11.10 11.12
C ASN A 44 -3.80 -10.90 10.65
N VAL A 45 -4.74 -11.78 11.01
CA VAL A 45 -6.10 -11.79 10.42
C VAL A 45 -7.06 -10.74 11.01
N SER A 46 -6.70 -9.98 12.05
CA SER A 46 -7.70 -9.19 12.81
C SER A 46 -7.77 -7.68 12.54
N ARG A 47 -7.18 -7.16 11.44
CA ARG A 47 -7.21 -5.71 11.13
C ARG A 47 -7.85 -5.28 9.82
N ASP A 48 -8.45 -6.19 9.04
CA ASP A 48 -9.26 -5.80 7.88
C ASP A 48 -10.66 -5.33 8.32
N LYS A 49 -10.71 -4.17 8.99
CA LYS A 49 -11.96 -3.43 9.22
C LYS A 49 -12.00 -2.26 8.25
N SER A 50 -12.99 -2.28 7.36
CA SER A 50 -13.21 -1.32 6.26
C SER A 50 -12.30 -1.51 5.03
N SER A 51 -12.69 -2.45 4.15
CA SER A 51 -12.25 -2.41 2.75
C SER A 51 -13.06 -1.37 1.98
N VAL A 52 -12.38 -0.37 1.45
CA VAL A 52 -12.93 0.59 0.49
C VAL A 52 -13.01 -0.10 -0.86
N HIS A 53 -14.22 -0.21 -1.44
CA HIS A 53 -14.38 -0.74 -2.80
C HIS A 53 -13.98 0.33 -3.81
N ILE A 54 -13.12 -0.06 -4.74
CA ILE A 54 -12.51 0.85 -5.72
C ILE A 54 -13.20 0.68 -7.06
N PRO A 55 -13.60 1.78 -7.74
CA PRO A 55 -14.11 1.70 -9.10
C PRO A 55 -13.02 1.14 -10.03
N PRO A 56 -13.35 0.29 -11.02
CA PRO A 56 -12.37 -0.20 -11.98
C PRO A 56 -11.71 0.98 -12.71
N LEU A 57 -10.38 1.10 -12.63
CA LEU A 57 -9.64 2.13 -13.35
C LEU A 57 -9.51 1.72 -14.83
N ALA A 58 -9.99 2.57 -15.74
CA ALA A 58 -9.89 2.36 -17.19
C ALA A 58 -8.53 2.80 -17.78
N THR A 59 -7.65 3.40 -16.96
CA THR A 59 -6.37 3.99 -17.40
C THR A 59 -5.18 3.14 -16.94
N PRO A 60 -4.08 3.07 -17.73
CA PRO A 60 -2.88 2.32 -17.35
C PRO A 60 -2.33 2.81 -16.01
N HIS A 61 -2.03 1.87 -15.12
CA HIS A 61 -1.65 2.16 -13.75
C HIS A 61 -0.34 2.96 -13.70
N PRO A 62 -0.30 4.15 -13.07
CA PRO A 62 0.87 5.04 -13.13
C PRO A 62 2.11 4.43 -12.47
N LEU A 63 1.95 3.55 -11.47
CA LEU A 63 3.08 2.82 -10.87
C LEU A 63 3.77 1.84 -11.83
N LEU A 64 3.07 1.39 -12.87
CA LEU A 64 3.58 0.37 -13.80
C LEU A 64 4.28 0.97 -15.02
N ARG A 65 4.37 2.30 -15.12
CA ARG A 65 5.03 2.98 -16.25
C ARG A 65 6.53 2.70 -16.34
N SER A 66 7.17 2.46 -15.19
CA SER A 66 8.60 2.12 -15.13
C SER A 66 8.88 0.67 -15.50
N LEU A 67 7.85 -0.18 -15.62
CA LEU A 67 8.03 -1.57 -15.96
C LEU A 67 8.30 -1.75 -17.46
N PRO A 68 9.24 -2.63 -17.84
CA PRO A 68 9.39 -3.04 -19.22
C PRO A 68 8.04 -3.57 -19.78
N PRO A 69 7.70 -3.28 -21.04
CA PRO A 69 6.40 -3.63 -21.63
C PRO A 69 6.09 -5.13 -21.71
N MET A 70 7.06 -6.00 -21.35
CA MET A 70 6.97 -7.46 -21.39
C MET A 70 6.86 -8.11 -20.01
N THR A 71 6.67 -7.34 -18.93
CA THR A 71 6.51 -7.92 -17.59
C THR A 71 5.06 -8.33 -17.34
N HIS A 72 4.80 -9.63 -17.20
CA HIS A 72 3.52 -10.14 -16.73
C HIS A 72 3.52 -10.21 -15.20
N LEU A 73 2.62 -9.46 -14.55
CA LEU A 73 2.38 -9.51 -13.11
C LEU A 73 1.17 -10.43 -12.82
N PRO A 74 1.19 -11.19 -11.71
CA PRO A 74 0.00 -11.90 -11.22
C PRO A 74 -1.17 -10.93 -11.02
N VAL A 75 -2.37 -11.32 -11.42
CA VAL A 75 -3.59 -10.48 -11.32
C VAL A 75 -3.87 -10.10 -9.86
N ASP A 76 -3.68 -11.03 -8.93
CA ASP A 76 -3.89 -10.76 -7.50
C ASP A 76 -2.96 -9.66 -6.98
N LEU A 77 -1.72 -9.62 -7.47
CA LEU A 77 -0.76 -8.57 -7.09
C LEU A 77 -1.17 -7.23 -7.70
N LEU A 78 -1.67 -7.22 -8.94
CA LEU A 78 -2.18 -6.02 -9.57
C LEU A 78 -3.35 -5.44 -8.77
N ASP A 79 -4.31 -6.27 -8.39
CA ASP A 79 -5.45 -5.87 -7.56
C ASP A 79 -5.01 -5.30 -6.20
N LEU A 80 -3.98 -5.88 -5.59
CA LEU A 80 -3.41 -5.38 -4.33
C LEU A 80 -2.70 -4.04 -4.51
N LEU A 81 -1.93 -3.88 -5.59
CA LEU A 81 -1.25 -2.64 -5.94
C LEU A 81 -2.24 -1.51 -6.22
N ASP A 82 -3.26 -1.79 -7.03
CA ASP A 82 -4.34 -0.85 -7.35
C ASP A 82 -5.07 -0.41 -6.06
N ARG A 83 -5.34 -1.36 -5.15
CA ARG A 83 -5.97 -1.07 -3.86
C ARG A 83 -5.15 -0.16 -2.97
N ALA A 84 -3.86 -0.44 -2.85
CA ALA A 84 -2.97 0.37 -2.04
C ALA A 84 -2.71 1.74 -2.67
N TYR A 85 -2.53 1.81 -3.99
CA TYR A 85 -2.32 3.07 -4.68
C TYR A 85 -3.56 3.97 -4.66
N PHE A 86 -4.76 3.40 -4.77
CA PHE A 86 -5.98 4.18 -4.59
C PHE A 86 -6.06 4.79 -3.19
N LEU A 87 -5.74 4.00 -2.14
CA LEU A 87 -5.71 4.52 -0.77
C LEU A 87 -4.63 5.58 -0.58
N HIS A 88 -3.46 5.40 -1.21
CA HIS A 88 -2.40 6.40 -1.26
C HIS A 88 -2.90 7.73 -1.83
N LEU A 89 -3.54 7.68 -3.01
CA LEU A 89 -4.12 8.85 -3.65
C LEU A 89 -5.25 9.48 -2.83
N LEU A 90 -6.10 8.66 -2.21
CA LEU A 90 -7.18 9.15 -1.36
C LEU A 90 -6.64 9.87 -0.11
N ALA A 91 -5.52 9.39 0.44
CA ALA A 91 -4.86 9.96 1.60
C ALA A 91 -4.10 11.26 1.29
N ASN A 92 -3.39 11.32 0.16
CA ASN A 92 -2.52 12.44 -0.18
C ASN A 92 -3.22 13.50 -1.03
N ASP A 93 -3.96 13.08 -2.06
CA ASP A 93 -4.62 13.95 -3.04
C ASP A 93 -6.08 13.52 -3.29
N PRO A 94 -6.98 13.69 -2.30
CA PRO A 94 -8.38 13.24 -2.42
C PRO A 94 -9.12 13.87 -3.61
N SER A 95 -8.71 15.06 -4.06
CA SER A 95 -9.29 15.76 -5.22
C SER A 95 -9.08 15.05 -6.56
N LYS A 96 -8.05 14.20 -6.69
CA LYS A 96 -7.80 13.41 -7.90
C LYS A 96 -8.74 12.21 -8.02
N VAL A 97 -9.25 11.73 -6.89
CA VAL A 97 -10.03 10.49 -6.79
C VAL A 97 -11.52 10.78 -6.58
N LEU A 98 -11.83 11.74 -5.73
CA LEU A 98 -13.21 12.11 -5.41
C LEU A 98 -13.78 13.01 -6.52
N PRO A 99 -15.03 12.76 -6.94
CA PRO A 99 -15.72 13.69 -7.83
C PRO A 99 -15.80 15.09 -7.21
N PRO A 100 -15.68 16.17 -8.00
CA PRO A 100 -15.68 17.53 -7.48
C PRO A 100 -16.97 17.79 -6.68
N GLY A 101 -16.81 18.37 -5.49
CA GLY A 101 -17.91 18.69 -4.57
C GLY A 101 -18.40 17.52 -3.70
N LYS A 102 -17.80 16.32 -3.79
CA LYS A 102 -18.09 15.22 -2.87
C LYS A 102 -17.05 15.15 -1.75
N SER A 103 -17.52 15.04 -0.52
CA SER A 103 -16.67 14.80 0.65
C SER A 103 -16.23 13.34 0.73
N LEU A 104 -15.12 13.10 1.42
CA LEU A 104 -14.61 11.75 1.70
C LEU A 104 -15.68 10.91 2.43
N LEU A 105 -16.37 11.54 3.38
CA LEU A 105 -17.47 10.93 4.14
C LEU A 105 -18.62 10.55 3.22
N SER A 106 -19.02 11.40 2.26
CA SER A 106 -20.10 11.07 1.31
C SER A 106 -19.79 9.85 0.44
N VAL A 107 -18.52 9.63 0.10
CA VAL A 107 -18.11 8.47 -0.69
C VAL A 107 -17.99 7.21 0.17
N LEU A 108 -17.44 7.31 1.38
CA LEU A 108 -17.25 6.18 2.29
C LEU A 108 -18.52 5.75 3.04
N SER A 109 -19.44 6.68 3.31
CA SER A 109 -20.72 6.41 3.98
C SER A 109 -21.76 5.77 3.08
N ARG A 110 -21.48 5.62 1.77
CA ARG A 110 -22.41 4.94 0.86
C ARG A 110 -22.70 3.56 1.44
N PRO A 111 -23.96 3.29 1.80
CA PRO A 111 -24.31 2.02 2.38
C PRO A 111 -23.82 0.94 1.43
N ARG A 112 -23.04 -0.02 1.95
CA ARG A 112 -22.72 -1.27 1.23
C ARG A 112 -23.95 -2.11 0.92
N VAL A 113 -25.14 -1.59 1.22
CA VAL A 113 -26.44 -2.06 0.75
C VAL A 113 -26.38 -2.10 -0.77
N GLN A 114 -25.82 -3.21 -1.24
CA GLN A 114 -26.05 -3.88 -2.50
C GLN A 114 -26.64 -2.93 -3.53
N LEU A 115 -25.78 -2.03 -4.04
CA LEU A 115 -25.83 -1.72 -5.46
C LEU A 115 -25.35 -2.97 -6.25
N ARG A 116 -25.83 -4.16 -5.88
CA ARG A 116 -26.08 -5.22 -6.84
C ARG A 116 -27.14 -4.60 -7.73
N GLN A 117 -26.67 -3.98 -8.80
CA GLN A 117 -27.50 -3.54 -9.89
C GLN A 117 -28.39 -4.74 -10.21
N HIS A 118 -29.67 -4.65 -9.84
CA HIS A 118 -30.65 -5.71 -10.12
C HIS A 118 -30.77 -5.98 -11.64
N ASP A 119 -30.14 -5.14 -12.45
CA ASP A 119 -30.11 -5.21 -13.91
C ASP A 119 -28.79 -5.75 -14.50
N GLU A 120 -27.73 -5.97 -13.71
CA GLU A 120 -26.50 -6.57 -14.23
C GLU A 120 -26.59 -8.10 -14.14
N PRO A 121 -26.42 -8.85 -15.25
CA PRO A 121 -26.53 -10.29 -15.23
C PRO A 121 -25.50 -10.88 -14.26
N PRO A 122 -25.88 -11.88 -13.44
CA PRO A 122 -24.99 -12.48 -12.45
C PRO A 122 -23.73 -12.99 -13.13
N THR A 123 -22.59 -12.46 -12.70
CA THR A 123 -21.27 -12.89 -13.17
C THR A 123 -21.08 -14.38 -12.90
N LEU A 124 -20.30 -15.07 -13.74
CA LEU A 124 -20.01 -16.49 -13.57
C LEU A 124 -19.49 -16.78 -12.15
N GLN A 125 -18.63 -15.88 -11.63
CA GLN A 125 -18.11 -15.96 -10.27
C GLN A 125 -19.22 -15.95 -9.22
N SER A 126 -20.19 -15.04 -9.30
CA SER A 126 -21.33 -15.00 -8.37
C SER A 126 -22.14 -16.30 -8.39
N LYS A 127 -22.31 -16.92 -9.57
CA LYS A 127 -23.02 -18.21 -9.68
C LYS A 127 -22.23 -19.36 -9.05
N VAL A 128 -20.91 -19.37 -9.25
CA VAL A 128 -20.02 -20.37 -8.65
C VAL A 128 -20.00 -20.21 -7.13
N GLU A 129 -19.91 -18.98 -6.62
CA GLU A 129 -20.00 -18.67 -5.19
C GLU A 129 -21.34 -19.13 -4.60
N GLU A 130 -22.47 -18.82 -5.26
CA GLU A 130 -23.79 -19.28 -4.82
C GLU A 130 -23.90 -20.81 -4.79
N MET A 131 -23.34 -21.49 -5.79
CA MET A 131 -23.30 -22.95 -5.84
C MET A 131 -22.44 -23.54 -4.73
N ILE A 132 -21.27 -22.96 -4.45
CA ILE A 132 -20.37 -23.39 -3.37
C ILE A 132 -21.03 -23.14 -2.01
N HIS A 133 -21.62 -21.96 -1.79
CA HIS A 133 -22.35 -21.65 -0.56
C HIS A 133 -23.50 -22.62 -0.34
N LYS A 134 -24.27 -22.93 -1.39
CA LYS A 134 -25.35 -23.90 -1.31
C LYS A 134 -24.81 -25.29 -0.95
N ALA A 135 -23.79 -25.77 -1.67
CA ALA A 135 -23.19 -27.08 -1.41
C ALA A 135 -22.64 -27.19 0.02
N PHE A 136 -21.98 -26.14 0.53
CA PHE A 136 -21.51 -26.07 1.91
C PHE A 136 -22.64 -26.24 2.93
N TRP A 137 -23.78 -25.56 2.71
CA TRP A 137 -24.90 -25.65 3.64
C TRP A 137 -25.67 -26.96 3.52
N ASP A 138 -25.80 -27.52 2.33
CA ASP A 138 -26.42 -28.82 2.10
C ASP A 138 -25.57 -29.91 2.79
N GLU A 139 -24.24 -29.87 2.63
CA GLU A 139 -23.30 -30.75 3.35
C GLU A 139 -23.40 -30.56 4.88
N ALA A 140 -23.52 -29.32 5.36
CA ALA A 140 -23.72 -29.07 6.79
C ALA A 140 -25.01 -29.71 7.30
N LEU A 141 -26.09 -29.60 6.54
CA LEU A 141 -27.38 -30.16 6.93
C LEU A 141 -27.34 -31.69 6.92
N ASP A 142 -26.74 -32.30 5.91
CA ASP A 142 -26.61 -33.76 5.81
C ASP A 142 -25.76 -34.34 6.95
N THR A 143 -24.61 -33.73 7.23
CA THR A 143 -23.71 -34.17 8.30
C THR A 143 -24.32 -33.99 9.69
N LEU A 144 -25.05 -32.90 9.92
CA LEU A 144 -25.72 -32.63 11.20
C LEU A 144 -26.99 -33.46 11.40
N SER A 145 -27.64 -33.91 10.32
CA SER A 145 -28.82 -34.78 10.38
C SER A 145 -28.48 -36.22 10.78
N SER A 146 -27.19 -36.61 10.74
CA SER A 146 -26.75 -37.92 11.24
C SER A 146 -26.95 -38.02 12.76
N ASN A 147 -27.42 -39.17 13.26
CA ASN A 147 -27.58 -39.40 14.70
C ASN A 147 -26.26 -39.66 15.43
N GLU A 148 -25.13 -39.75 14.71
CA GLU A 148 -23.84 -40.09 15.28
C GLU A 148 -23.07 -38.82 15.72
N PRO A 149 -22.77 -38.65 17.03
CA PRO A 149 -22.08 -37.45 17.51
C PRO A 149 -20.69 -37.26 16.89
N SER A 150 -19.99 -38.36 16.58
CA SER A 150 -18.65 -38.35 15.95
C SER A 150 -18.63 -37.58 14.62
N ILE A 151 -19.74 -37.59 13.87
CA ILE A 151 -19.91 -36.90 12.59
C ILE A 151 -20.38 -35.46 12.82
N GLN A 152 -21.27 -35.24 13.80
CA GLN A 152 -21.82 -33.92 14.10
C GLN A 152 -20.78 -32.97 14.70
N PHE A 153 -19.94 -33.45 15.62
CA PHE A 153 -18.99 -32.63 16.39
C PHE A 153 -18.02 -31.83 15.51
N PRO A 154 -17.30 -32.43 14.55
CA PRO A 154 -16.40 -31.70 13.66
C PRO A 154 -17.12 -30.58 12.89
N ARG A 155 -18.32 -30.87 12.37
CA ARG A 155 -19.08 -29.87 11.60
C ARG A 155 -19.57 -28.72 12.47
N LEU A 156 -20.09 -29.01 13.67
CA LEU A 156 -20.49 -27.98 14.62
C LEU A 156 -19.32 -27.10 15.03
N LYS A 157 -18.14 -27.69 15.27
CA LYS A 157 -16.93 -26.94 15.62
C LYS A 157 -16.57 -25.93 14.53
N LEU A 158 -16.63 -26.33 13.25
CA LEU A 158 -16.39 -25.42 12.13
C LEU A 158 -17.41 -24.28 12.09
N LEU A 159 -18.71 -24.58 12.20
CA LEU A 159 -19.76 -23.55 12.20
C LEU A 159 -19.63 -22.56 13.36
N LEU A 160 -19.30 -23.03 14.56
CA LEU A 160 -19.09 -22.16 15.72
C LEU A 160 -17.82 -21.32 15.57
N ASN A 161 -16.78 -21.84 14.93
CA ASN A 161 -15.56 -21.09 14.61
C ASN A 161 -15.81 -20.03 13.52
N ASP A 162 -16.64 -20.32 12.52
CA ASP A 162 -17.06 -19.36 11.51
C ASP A 162 -17.86 -18.23 12.17
N LEU A 163 -18.78 -18.57 13.08
CA LEU A 163 -19.50 -17.59 13.91
C LEU A 163 -18.54 -16.78 14.79
N HIS A 164 -17.57 -17.41 15.45
CA HIS A 164 -16.55 -16.72 16.25
C HIS A 164 -15.82 -15.67 15.39
N THR A 165 -15.37 -16.06 14.20
CA THR A 165 -14.66 -15.19 13.27
C THR A 165 -15.55 -14.03 12.79
N ALA A 166 -16.82 -14.31 12.49
CA ALA A 166 -17.78 -13.30 12.07
C ALA A 166 -18.17 -12.33 13.20
N LEU A 167 -18.21 -12.79 14.45
CA LEU A 167 -18.64 -12.00 15.61
C LEU A 167 -17.50 -11.25 16.31
N MET A 168 -16.25 -11.68 16.14
CA MET A 168 -15.06 -11.02 16.67
C MET A 168 -15.01 -9.49 16.44
N PRO A 169 -15.38 -8.93 15.28
CA PRO A 169 -15.35 -7.48 15.09
C PRO A 169 -16.45 -6.72 15.85
N LEU A 170 -17.53 -7.39 16.27
CA LEU A 170 -18.71 -6.80 16.92
C LEU A 170 -18.61 -6.76 18.44
N PHE A 171 -17.81 -7.65 19.03
CA PHE A 171 -17.65 -7.77 20.48
C PHE A 171 -16.22 -7.42 20.92
N PRO A 172 -16.03 -6.93 22.16
CA PRO A 172 -14.69 -6.84 22.74
C PRO A 172 -14.07 -8.25 22.87
N SER A 173 -12.75 -8.35 22.77
CA SER A 173 -12.01 -9.63 22.82
C SER A 173 -12.21 -10.41 24.13
N THR A 174 -12.60 -9.73 25.21
CA THR A 174 -12.89 -10.31 26.53
C THR A 174 -14.34 -10.75 26.72
N HIS A 175 -15.19 -10.60 25.70
CA HIS A 175 -16.60 -10.94 25.82
C HIS A 175 -16.78 -12.46 26.00
N PRO A 176 -17.59 -12.92 26.99
CA PRO A 176 -17.71 -14.34 27.33
C PRO A 176 -18.15 -15.22 26.15
N ILE A 177 -18.93 -14.68 25.22
CA ILE A 177 -19.39 -15.42 24.04
C ILE A 177 -18.26 -15.76 23.08
N LEU A 178 -17.30 -14.86 22.88
CA LEU A 178 -16.14 -15.18 22.05
C LEU A 178 -15.34 -16.32 22.70
N THR A 179 -15.22 -16.30 24.03
CA THR A 179 -14.61 -17.39 24.80
C THR A 179 -15.38 -18.70 24.65
N ILE A 180 -16.72 -18.69 24.75
CA ILE A 180 -17.56 -19.88 24.59
C ILE A 180 -17.43 -20.47 23.18
N LEU A 181 -17.44 -19.63 22.14
CA LEU A 181 -17.34 -20.08 20.75
C LEU A 181 -15.93 -20.59 20.40
N ALA A 182 -14.89 -20.04 21.02
CA ALA A 182 -13.50 -20.48 20.84
C ALA A 182 -13.17 -21.74 21.67
N ALA A 183 -13.92 -22.01 22.74
CA ALA A 183 -13.67 -23.15 23.62
C ALA A 183 -13.91 -24.50 22.90
N PRO A 184 -13.12 -25.54 23.22
CA PRO A 184 -13.39 -26.87 22.72
C PRO A 184 -14.76 -27.35 23.22
N LEU A 185 -15.57 -27.88 22.30
CA LEU A 185 -16.89 -28.40 22.63
C LEU A 185 -16.74 -29.55 23.66
N PRO A 186 -17.43 -29.51 24.81
CA PRO A 186 -17.36 -30.59 25.79
C PRO A 186 -17.93 -31.89 25.19
N PRO A 187 -17.44 -33.06 25.63
CA PRO A 187 -18.03 -34.33 25.23
C PRO A 187 -19.46 -34.42 25.78
N THR A 188 -20.45 -34.32 24.90
CA THR A 188 -21.88 -34.43 25.26
C THR A 188 -22.55 -35.50 24.42
N SER A 189 -23.60 -36.11 24.98
CA SER A 189 -24.45 -37.06 24.26
C SER A 189 -25.41 -36.39 23.26
N SER A 190 -25.54 -35.06 23.32
CA SER A 190 -26.49 -34.28 22.50
C SER A 190 -25.84 -32.97 22.00
N PRO A 191 -24.87 -33.06 21.07
CA PRO A 191 -24.09 -31.89 20.65
C PRO A 191 -24.93 -30.82 19.95
N LEU A 192 -26.02 -31.21 19.27
CA LEU A 192 -26.96 -30.26 18.64
C LEU A 192 -27.69 -29.39 19.67
N LEU A 193 -28.16 -29.94 20.78
CA LEU A 193 -28.85 -29.16 21.82
C LEU A 193 -27.91 -28.15 22.48
N MET A 194 -26.67 -28.57 22.75
CA MET A 194 -25.63 -27.67 23.24
C MET A 194 -25.32 -26.56 22.23
N ALA A 195 -25.20 -26.89 20.94
CA ALA A 195 -25.00 -25.89 19.91
C ALA A 195 -26.16 -24.88 19.85
N LEU A 196 -27.41 -25.34 19.90
CA LEU A 196 -28.59 -24.45 19.94
C LEU A 196 -28.59 -23.54 21.17
N ASN A 197 -28.17 -24.03 22.34
CA ASN A 197 -28.00 -23.20 23.52
C ASN A 197 -26.91 -22.13 23.28
N ASN A 198 -25.78 -22.47 22.69
CA ASN A 198 -24.74 -21.50 22.34
C ASN A 198 -25.26 -20.45 21.34
N LEU A 199 -26.04 -20.86 20.32
CA LEU A 199 -26.66 -19.93 19.37
C LEU A 199 -27.68 -19.00 20.03
N ARG A 200 -28.41 -19.50 21.03
CA ARG A 200 -29.33 -18.68 21.85
C ARG A 200 -28.58 -17.63 22.66
N GLU A 201 -27.49 -18.00 23.32
CA GLU A 201 -26.62 -17.05 24.04
C GLU A 201 -26.04 -15.99 23.10
N VAL A 202 -25.63 -16.39 21.89
CA VAL A 202 -25.20 -15.47 20.82
C VAL A 202 -26.30 -14.47 20.47
N LEU A 203 -27.55 -14.91 20.25
CA LEU A 203 -28.68 -14.03 19.96
C LEU A 203 -28.97 -13.05 21.10
N ILE A 204 -28.90 -13.50 22.35
CA ILE A 204 -29.13 -12.66 23.54
C ILE A 204 -28.10 -11.52 23.59
N ALA A 205 -26.82 -11.82 23.38
CA ALA A 205 -25.81 -10.76 23.40
C ALA A 205 -25.82 -9.88 22.16
N LEU A 206 -26.16 -10.42 20.99
CA LEU A 206 -26.37 -9.61 19.80
C LEU A 206 -27.50 -8.62 20.04
N ARG A 207 -28.62 -9.05 20.65
CA ARG A 207 -29.72 -8.15 21.04
C ARG A 207 -29.24 -7.00 21.91
N GLY A 208 -28.38 -7.27 22.89
CA GLY A 208 -27.82 -6.23 23.77
C GLY A 208 -26.90 -5.22 23.09
N ARG A 209 -26.47 -5.47 21.84
CA ARG A 209 -25.57 -4.61 21.05
C ARG A 209 -26.22 -4.05 19.79
N CYS A 210 -27.34 -4.63 19.35
CA CYS A 210 -28.04 -4.23 18.13
C CYS A 210 -28.73 -2.88 18.28
N ALA A 211 -28.91 -2.20 17.14
CA ALA A 211 -29.88 -1.13 17.05
C ALA A 211 -31.30 -1.72 17.15
N PRO A 212 -32.27 -0.99 17.76
CA PRO A 212 -33.64 -1.48 17.94
C PRO A 212 -34.34 -1.92 16.63
N ALA A 213 -33.89 -1.40 15.49
CA ALA A 213 -34.42 -1.78 14.17
C ALA A 213 -34.26 -3.28 13.83
N ARG A 214 -33.37 -4.01 14.52
CA ARG A 214 -33.10 -5.44 14.26
C ARG A 214 -33.70 -6.37 15.31
N ASP A 215 -34.31 -5.82 16.37
CA ASP A 215 -34.82 -6.60 17.49
C ASP A 215 -35.92 -7.57 17.06
N GLU A 216 -36.81 -7.16 16.14
CA GLU A 216 -37.87 -8.04 15.62
C GLU A 216 -37.28 -9.31 14.96
N TYR A 217 -36.24 -9.15 14.14
CA TYR A 217 -35.59 -10.28 13.49
C TYR A 217 -34.91 -11.22 14.51
N ILE A 218 -34.22 -10.66 15.51
CA ILE A 218 -33.61 -11.44 16.59
C ILE A 218 -34.66 -12.17 17.42
N ASP A 219 -35.82 -11.54 17.65
CA ASP A 219 -36.92 -12.10 18.41
C ASP A 219 -37.60 -13.25 17.67
N THR A 220 -37.76 -13.15 16.35
CA THR A 220 -38.24 -14.28 15.53
C THR A 220 -37.30 -15.48 15.57
N LEU A 221 -35.98 -15.26 15.47
CA LEU A 221 -34.98 -16.33 15.58
C LEU A 221 -34.99 -16.94 16.99
N SER A 222 -35.02 -16.10 18.02
CA SER A 222 -35.06 -16.54 19.42
C SER A 222 -36.32 -17.33 19.76
N ALA A 223 -37.47 -16.93 19.22
CA ALA A 223 -38.73 -17.65 19.35
C ALA A 223 -38.69 -19.03 18.68
N SER A 224 -38.02 -19.16 17.54
CA SER A 224 -37.81 -20.45 16.86
C SER A 224 -36.93 -21.39 17.69
N LEU A 225 -35.90 -20.87 18.36
CA LEU A 225 -35.02 -21.63 19.25
C LEU A 225 -35.68 -22.00 20.59
N ALA A 226 -36.70 -21.26 21.02
CA ALA A 226 -37.39 -21.54 22.27
C ALA A 226 -38.22 -22.84 22.23
N HIS A 227 -38.62 -23.28 21.04
CA HIS A 227 -39.44 -24.46 20.83
C HIS A 227 -38.75 -25.43 19.84
N PRO A 228 -37.65 -26.09 20.24
CA PRO A 228 -36.90 -26.96 19.34
C PRO A 228 -37.75 -28.18 18.95
N PRO A 229 -37.71 -28.62 17.68
CA PRO A 229 -38.40 -29.82 17.24
C PRO A 229 -37.79 -31.07 17.88
N ALA A 230 -38.61 -32.09 18.13
CA ALA A 230 -38.16 -33.35 18.73
C ALA A 230 -37.39 -34.25 17.75
N HIS A 231 -37.61 -34.08 16.44
CA HIS A 231 -36.94 -34.85 15.40
C HIS A 231 -35.54 -34.28 15.11
N VAL A 232 -34.52 -35.14 15.19
CA VAL A 232 -33.11 -34.78 14.92
C VAL A 232 -32.89 -34.06 13.57
N PRO A 233 -33.44 -34.50 12.43
CA PRO A 233 -33.23 -33.79 11.16
C PRO A 233 -33.82 -32.37 11.17
N ASP A 234 -34.98 -32.18 11.82
CA ASP A 234 -35.58 -30.86 11.96
C ASP A 234 -34.75 -29.97 12.90
N LEU A 235 -34.13 -30.57 13.94
CA LEU A 235 -33.22 -29.89 14.86
C LEU A 235 -31.94 -29.43 14.16
N ALA A 236 -31.36 -30.29 13.32
CA ALA A 236 -30.20 -29.98 12.49
C ALA A 236 -30.51 -28.85 11.51
N LYS A 237 -31.68 -28.91 10.85
CA LYS A 237 -32.15 -27.85 9.97
C LYS A 237 -32.30 -26.52 10.71
N LEU A 238 -32.92 -26.52 11.89
CA LEU A 238 -33.06 -25.32 12.72
C LEU A 238 -31.70 -24.74 13.12
N ALA A 239 -30.74 -25.57 13.51
CA ALA A 239 -29.39 -25.14 13.87
C ALA A 239 -28.66 -24.48 12.69
N VAL A 240 -28.72 -25.09 11.50
CA VAL A 240 -28.11 -24.59 10.27
C VAL A 240 -28.76 -23.27 9.83
N GLU A 241 -30.09 -23.20 9.81
CA GLU A 241 -30.83 -21.99 9.43
C GLU A 241 -30.54 -20.84 10.39
N THR A 242 -30.45 -21.12 11.69
CA THR A 242 -30.10 -20.12 12.71
C THR A 242 -28.66 -19.64 12.55
N ALA A 243 -27.70 -20.55 12.38
CA ALA A 243 -26.29 -20.18 12.16
C ALA A 243 -26.11 -19.34 10.90
N ARG A 244 -26.76 -19.72 9.79
CA ARG A 244 -26.79 -18.93 8.54
C ARG A 244 -27.39 -17.54 8.77
N SER A 245 -28.49 -17.46 9.52
CA SER A 245 -29.17 -16.21 9.85
C SER A 245 -28.33 -15.30 10.73
N LEU A 246 -27.59 -15.87 11.68
CA LEU A 246 -26.64 -15.18 12.56
C LEU A 246 -25.44 -14.64 11.79
N LEU A 247 -24.87 -15.41 10.85
CA LEU A 247 -23.79 -14.92 9.99
C LEU A 247 -24.25 -13.74 9.13
N LYS A 248 -25.44 -13.84 8.53
CA LYS A 248 -26.05 -12.72 7.78
C LYS A 248 -26.28 -11.51 8.68
N LEU A 249 -26.83 -11.72 9.88
CA LEU A 249 -27.04 -10.65 10.86
C LEU A 249 -25.72 -9.99 11.25
N ALA A 250 -24.68 -10.78 11.52
CA ALA A 250 -23.37 -10.28 11.89
C ALA A 250 -22.77 -9.39 10.78
N GLU A 251 -22.84 -9.79 9.51
CA GLU A 251 -22.40 -8.94 8.40
C GLU A 251 -23.17 -7.63 8.34
N THR A 252 -24.50 -7.69 8.45
CA THR A 252 -25.31 -6.47 8.43
C THR A 252 -25.04 -5.55 9.63
N MET A 253 -24.73 -6.11 10.81
CA MET A 253 -24.33 -5.32 11.98
C MET A 253 -22.92 -4.74 11.84
N LYS A 254 -22.00 -5.42 11.15
CA LYS A 254 -20.68 -4.84 10.82
C LYS A 254 -20.85 -3.64 9.91
N ASP A 255 -21.74 -3.74 8.93
CA ASP A 255 -22.06 -2.62 8.05
C ASP A 255 -22.68 -1.46 8.82
N ASP A 256 -23.66 -1.71 9.70
CA ASP A 256 -24.23 -0.66 10.57
C ASP A 256 -23.19 -0.02 11.47
N LEU A 257 -22.32 -0.83 12.11
CA LEU A 257 -21.26 -0.33 12.97
C LEU A 257 -20.27 0.51 12.17
N SER A 258 -19.91 0.07 10.95
CA SER A 258 -19.05 0.85 10.06
C SER A 258 -19.70 2.17 9.65
N GLN A 259 -21.00 2.18 9.35
CA GLN A 259 -21.75 3.39 9.03
C GLN A 259 -21.87 4.33 10.23
N PHE A 260 -22.10 3.79 11.42
CA PHE A 260 -22.16 4.56 12.66
C PHE A 260 -20.80 5.18 12.99
N VAL A 261 -19.72 4.40 12.91
CA VAL A 261 -18.35 4.90 13.12
C VAL A 261 -18.03 5.98 12.09
N LEU A 262 -18.31 5.74 10.80
CA LEU A 262 -18.10 6.73 9.75
C LEU A 262 -18.98 7.98 9.92
N GLY A 263 -20.20 7.84 10.42
CA GLY A 263 -21.12 8.96 10.66
C GLY A 263 -20.76 9.80 11.90
N THR A 264 -20.03 9.23 12.85
CA THR A 264 -19.56 9.94 14.05
C THR A 264 -18.18 10.58 13.86
N MET A 265 -17.40 10.12 12.89
CA MET A 265 -16.09 10.69 12.56
C MET A 265 -16.23 11.97 11.74
N GLY A 266 -15.53 13.03 12.16
CA GLY A 266 -15.35 14.23 11.33
C GLY A 266 -14.46 13.96 10.11
N GLU A 267 -14.56 14.78 9.07
CA GLU A 267 -13.78 14.60 7.83
C GLU A 267 -12.27 14.64 8.07
N SER A 268 -11.79 15.45 9.02
CA SER A 268 -10.36 15.48 9.40
C SER A 268 -9.90 14.20 10.10
N GLN A 269 -10.72 13.62 10.97
CA GLN A 269 -10.42 12.35 11.64
C GLN A 269 -10.43 11.19 10.63
N LEU A 270 -11.38 11.23 9.69
CA LEU A 270 -11.47 10.25 8.62
C LEU A 270 -10.27 10.34 7.68
N ALA A 271 -9.83 11.55 7.33
CA ALA A 271 -8.61 11.75 6.55
C ALA A 271 -7.39 11.16 7.27
N ILE A 272 -7.20 11.41 8.56
CA ILE A 272 -6.11 10.82 9.36
C ILE A 272 -6.19 9.29 9.36
N ALA A 273 -7.39 8.71 9.59
CA ALA A 273 -7.58 7.27 9.59
C ALA A 273 -7.29 6.64 8.22
N VAL A 274 -7.70 7.29 7.13
CA VAL A 274 -7.39 6.85 5.75
C VAL A 274 -5.89 6.94 5.49
N SER A 275 -5.21 8.02 5.89
CA SER A 275 -3.76 8.15 5.77
C SER A 275 -3.01 7.07 6.56
N ASP A 276 -3.47 6.75 7.77
CA ASP A 276 -2.89 5.69 8.59
C ASP A 276 -3.08 4.31 7.95
N GLN A 277 -4.27 4.03 7.43
CA GLN A 277 -4.58 2.79 6.74
C GLN A 277 -3.79 2.64 5.44
N ALA A 278 -3.69 3.70 4.63
CA ALA A 278 -2.88 3.73 3.42
C ALA A 278 -1.43 3.38 3.77
N ARG A 279 -0.85 4.07 4.75
CA ARG A 279 0.52 3.84 5.22
C ARG A 279 0.76 2.41 5.73
N GLU A 280 -0.16 1.84 6.52
CA GLU A 280 -0.03 0.46 7.01
C GLU A 280 -0.08 -0.54 5.86
N ARG A 281 -0.99 -0.36 4.89
CA ARG A 281 -1.11 -1.25 3.73
C ARG A 281 0.07 -1.15 2.77
N GLU A 282 0.50 0.06 2.45
CA GLU A 282 1.66 0.29 1.59
C GLU A 282 2.92 -0.31 2.21
N ARG A 283 3.12 -0.12 3.51
CA ARG A 283 4.22 -0.75 4.24
C ARG A 283 4.13 -2.27 4.20
N ALA A 284 2.95 -2.85 4.42
CA ALA A 284 2.75 -4.29 4.37
C ALA A 284 3.11 -4.85 3.00
N LEU A 285 2.63 -4.21 1.92
CA LEU A 285 2.96 -4.61 0.55
C LEU A 285 4.44 -4.44 0.21
N ILE A 286 5.08 -3.35 0.65
CA ILE A 286 6.52 -3.16 0.44
C ILE A 286 7.32 -4.26 1.16
N LEU A 287 6.93 -4.65 2.37
CA LEU A 287 7.61 -5.72 3.10
C LEU A 287 7.35 -7.12 2.54
N ASP A 288 6.22 -7.31 1.87
CA ASP A 288 5.87 -8.57 1.20
C ASP A 288 6.63 -8.70 -0.15
N LEU A 289 6.66 -7.62 -0.93
CA LEU A 289 7.34 -7.56 -2.22
C LEU A 289 8.86 -7.52 -2.10
N TRP A 290 9.39 -6.75 -1.14
CA TRP A 290 10.82 -6.63 -0.89
C TRP A 290 11.19 -7.19 0.48
N LYS A 291 12.17 -8.09 0.50
CA LYS A 291 12.75 -8.59 1.75
C LYS A 291 13.35 -7.44 2.55
N ARG A 292 13.13 -7.44 3.87
CA ARG A 292 13.58 -6.37 4.79
C ARG A 292 15.08 -6.10 4.69
N GLU A 293 15.88 -7.14 4.46
CA GLU A 293 17.34 -7.05 4.35
C GLU A 293 17.75 -6.31 3.07
N LEU A 294 17.05 -6.55 1.97
CA LEU A 294 17.29 -5.88 0.69
C LEU A 294 16.91 -4.41 0.79
N ILE A 295 15.76 -4.09 1.39
CA ILE A 295 15.33 -2.69 1.60
C ILE A 295 16.42 -1.91 2.34
N ARG A 296 16.96 -2.47 3.43
CA ARG A 296 18.02 -1.81 4.22
C ARG A 296 19.30 -1.61 3.41
N LYS A 297 19.71 -2.63 2.65
CA LYS A 297 20.90 -2.57 1.78
C LYS A 297 20.72 -1.52 0.70
N ASP A 298 19.59 -1.53 0.00
CA ASP A 298 19.29 -0.62 -1.10
C ASP A 298 19.24 0.83 -0.61
N ILE A 299 18.64 1.07 0.55
CA ILE A 299 18.63 2.39 1.19
C ILE A 299 20.06 2.82 1.55
N ALA A 300 20.87 1.94 2.16
CA ALA A 300 22.24 2.27 2.53
C ALA A 300 23.10 2.60 1.30
N THR A 301 22.99 1.81 0.24
CA THR A 301 23.67 2.04 -1.05
C THR A 301 23.19 3.33 -1.70
N TRP A 302 21.88 3.58 -1.72
CA TRP A 302 21.31 4.81 -2.26
C TRP A 302 21.78 6.05 -1.49
N MET A 303 21.81 5.97 -0.16
CA MET A 303 22.31 7.02 0.73
C MET A 303 23.81 7.30 0.55
N ALA A 304 24.61 6.27 0.28
CA ALA A 304 26.04 6.41 -0.01
C ALA A 304 26.31 7.20 -1.30
N GLY A 305 25.33 7.28 -2.21
CA GLY A 305 25.40 8.08 -3.44
C GLY A 305 25.25 9.59 -3.24
N LEU A 306 25.14 10.09 -2.00
CA LEU A 306 25.04 11.53 -1.72
C LEU A 306 26.36 12.24 -2.12
N SER A 307 26.29 13.10 -3.13
CA SER A 307 27.47 13.81 -3.65
C SER A 307 27.48 15.29 -3.29
N GLN A 308 28.64 15.94 -3.44
CA GLN A 308 28.70 17.41 -3.40
C GLN A 308 27.90 18.00 -4.58
N PRO A 309 27.26 19.17 -4.41
CA PRO A 309 27.30 20.07 -3.25
C PRO A 309 26.40 19.68 -2.07
N TYR A 310 25.44 18.76 -2.25
CA TYR A 310 24.43 18.44 -1.24
C TYR A 310 25.04 17.88 0.06
N ALA A 311 26.13 17.11 -0.05
CA ALA A 311 26.87 16.59 1.10
C ALA A 311 27.43 17.68 2.05
N LEU A 312 27.53 18.94 1.60
CA LEU A 312 28.01 20.07 2.42
C LEU A 312 26.90 20.69 3.28
N ILE A 313 25.63 20.41 2.98
CA ILE A 313 24.51 20.94 3.75
C ILE A 313 24.44 20.20 5.09
N VAL A 314 24.52 20.94 6.20
CA VAL A 314 24.41 20.38 7.55
C VAL A 314 22.97 19.95 7.80
N ALA A 315 22.73 18.64 7.80
CA ALA A 315 21.43 18.04 8.09
C ALA A 315 21.54 16.97 9.19
N PRO A 316 20.53 16.84 10.06
CA PRO A 316 20.43 15.70 10.98
C PRO A 316 20.52 14.37 10.23
N PRO A 317 21.09 13.31 10.83
CA PRO A 317 21.22 12.00 10.17
C PRO A 317 19.87 11.43 9.71
N SER A 318 18.80 11.68 10.47
CA SER A 318 17.42 11.29 10.13
C SER A 318 16.87 11.99 8.87
N ARG A 319 17.51 13.08 8.40
CA ARG A 319 17.06 13.89 7.26
C ARG A 319 18.01 13.89 6.07
N LYS A 320 19.13 13.17 6.16
CA LYS A 320 20.06 13.07 5.02
C LYS A 320 19.39 12.50 3.76
N TRP A 321 18.35 11.69 3.93
CA TRP A 321 17.58 11.15 2.81
C TRP A 321 16.87 12.24 2.00
N ILE A 322 16.47 13.37 2.62
CA ILE A 322 15.86 14.51 1.92
C ILE A 322 16.87 15.11 0.94
N LEU A 323 18.10 15.33 1.39
CA LEU A 323 19.19 15.84 0.54
C LEU A 323 19.45 14.91 -0.65
N ARG A 324 19.44 13.60 -0.40
CA ARG A 324 19.65 12.59 -1.43
C ARG A 324 18.46 12.53 -2.41
N LEU A 325 17.24 12.68 -1.93
CA LEU A 325 16.03 12.74 -2.77
C LEU A 325 16.05 13.98 -3.67
N VAL A 326 16.37 15.16 -3.13
CA VAL A 326 16.48 16.39 -3.94
C VAL A 326 17.60 16.26 -4.97
N GLN A 327 18.71 15.60 -4.63
CA GLN A 327 19.76 15.28 -5.60
C GLN A 327 19.23 14.37 -6.73
N ALA A 328 18.45 13.31 -6.39
CA ALA A 328 17.86 12.39 -7.36
C ALA A 328 16.87 13.09 -8.30
N LEU A 329 15.99 13.94 -7.76
CA LEU A 329 15.06 14.79 -8.53
C LEU A 329 15.79 15.80 -9.43
N GLY A 330 17.03 16.13 -9.10
CA GLY A 330 17.87 17.02 -9.90
C GLY A 330 18.57 16.38 -11.08
N THR A 331 18.51 15.05 -11.21
CA THR A 331 19.13 14.38 -12.34
C THR A 331 18.28 14.52 -13.60
N THR A 332 18.90 14.33 -14.76
CA THR A 332 18.21 14.28 -16.06
C THR A 332 17.47 12.98 -16.27
N ASP A 333 17.91 11.93 -15.59
CA ASP A 333 17.31 10.60 -15.70
C ASP A 333 16.02 10.55 -14.87
N PRO A 334 14.93 10.00 -15.43
CA PRO A 334 13.65 9.96 -14.74
C PRO A 334 13.78 9.15 -13.43
N VAL A 335 13.20 9.68 -12.35
CA VAL A 335 13.09 8.92 -11.11
C VAL A 335 12.19 7.70 -11.35
N ALA A 336 12.69 6.53 -11.00
CA ALA A 336 11.96 5.28 -11.12
C ALA A 336 12.14 4.43 -9.87
N CYS A 337 11.10 3.72 -9.47
CA CYS A 337 11.19 2.66 -8.47
C CYS A 337 10.81 1.35 -9.15
N SER A 338 11.76 0.43 -9.26
CA SER A 338 11.57 -0.82 -10.00
C SER A 338 10.99 -1.89 -9.08
N LEU A 339 9.93 -2.57 -9.54
CA LEU A 339 9.42 -3.76 -8.88
C LEU A 339 10.42 -4.91 -8.96
N PRO A 340 10.49 -5.79 -7.94
CA PRO A 340 11.38 -6.94 -7.93
C PRO A 340 10.78 -8.03 -8.83
N VAL A 341 10.84 -7.83 -10.14
CA VAL A 341 10.36 -8.79 -11.13
C VAL A 341 11.50 -9.76 -11.45
N LYS A 342 11.23 -11.06 -11.38
CA LYS A 342 12.15 -12.06 -11.93
C LYS A 342 12.06 -11.95 -13.46
N PRO A 343 13.14 -11.59 -14.17
CA PRO A 343 13.11 -11.58 -15.63
C PRO A 343 12.72 -12.99 -16.10
N LEU A 344 11.74 -13.05 -16.99
CA LEU A 344 11.39 -14.31 -17.66
C LEU A 344 12.63 -14.77 -18.44
N ALA A 345 12.97 -16.06 -18.32
CA ALA A 345 14.18 -16.67 -18.87
C ALA A 345 14.14 -16.80 -20.40
N SER A 346 13.70 -15.75 -21.10
CA SER A 346 13.35 -15.82 -22.51
C SER A 346 14.50 -15.55 -23.47
N ASP A 347 15.72 -15.32 -23.01
CA ASP A 347 16.92 -15.42 -23.86
C ASP A 347 18.19 -15.47 -23.00
N GLU A 348 18.92 -16.59 -23.01
CA GLU A 348 20.27 -16.72 -22.40
C GLU A 348 21.30 -15.75 -23.01
N SER A 349 20.93 -15.02 -24.08
CA SER A 349 21.75 -13.98 -24.71
C SER A 349 21.37 -12.54 -24.30
N ALA A 350 20.37 -12.37 -23.42
CA ALA A 350 19.93 -11.04 -23.00
C ALA A 350 20.97 -10.40 -22.07
N ARG A 351 21.75 -9.49 -22.64
CA ARG A 351 22.64 -8.55 -21.95
C ARG A 351 21.96 -8.04 -20.67
N PRO A 352 22.63 -8.02 -19.50
CA PRO A 352 22.04 -7.54 -18.26
C PRO A 352 21.42 -6.15 -18.51
N PRO A 353 20.17 -5.92 -18.06
CA PRO A 353 19.49 -4.67 -18.33
C PRO A 353 20.35 -3.50 -17.85
N PRO A 354 20.43 -2.40 -18.63
CA PRO A 354 21.21 -1.24 -18.23
C PRO A 354 20.76 -0.78 -16.85
N ILE A 355 21.71 -0.67 -15.93
CA ILE A 355 21.46 -0.18 -14.57
C ILE A 355 20.89 1.24 -14.71
N GLN A 356 19.64 1.44 -14.30
CA GLN A 356 19.04 2.76 -14.33
C GLN A 356 19.72 3.65 -13.27
N PRO A 357 20.35 4.77 -13.67
CA PRO A 357 21.20 5.57 -12.79
C PRO A 357 20.43 6.27 -11.66
N ASN A 358 19.11 6.43 -11.79
CA ASN A 358 18.26 7.16 -10.84
C ASN A 358 17.14 6.30 -10.22
N THR A 359 17.52 5.10 -9.74
CA THR A 359 16.59 4.19 -9.05
C THR A 359 16.36 4.65 -7.60
N LEU A 360 15.09 4.85 -7.22
CA LEU A 360 14.66 5.18 -5.87
C LEU A 360 14.47 3.91 -5.02
N PRO A 361 14.73 3.97 -3.70
CA PRO A 361 14.54 2.80 -2.85
C PRO A 361 13.06 2.47 -2.64
N PRO A 362 12.73 1.23 -2.23
CA PRO A 362 11.35 0.72 -2.15
C PRO A 362 10.33 1.57 -1.37
N PRO A 363 10.70 2.30 -0.29
CA PRO A 363 9.74 3.16 0.42
C PRO A 363 9.12 4.27 -0.43
N PHE A 364 9.76 4.65 -1.54
CA PHE A 364 9.23 5.68 -2.46
C PHE A 364 8.35 5.09 -3.55
N PHE A 365 8.10 3.78 -3.55
CA PHE A 365 7.40 3.11 -4.65
C PHE A 365 6.05 3.74 -4.98
N PHE A 366 5.18 3.95 -3.98
CA PHE A 366 3.86 4.55 -4.19
C PHE A 366 3.92 6.06 -4.51
N SER A 367 4.93 6.78 -4.02
CA SER A 367 5.16 8.19 -4.34
C SER A 367 5.92 8.41 -5.64
N ALA A 368 6.40 7.36 -6.32
CA ALA A 368 7.24 7.49 -7.51
C ALA A 368 6.57 8.32 -8.64
N PRO A 369 5.26 8.18 -8.95
CA PRO A 369 4.60 9.00 -9.96
C PRO A 369 4.57 10.49 -9.58
N GLU A 370 4.34 10.80 -8.30
CA GLU A 370 4.34 12.18 -7.82
C GLU A 370 5.75 12.78 -7.83
N LEU A 371 6.76 12.00 -7.45
CA LEU A 371 8.16 12.41 -7.53
C LEU A 371 8.60 12.64 -8.97
N PHE A 372 8.14 11.82 -9.91
CA PHE A 372 8.37 12.02 -11.35
C PHE A 372 7.70 13.31 -11.85
N TYR A 373 6.45 13.56 -11.45
CA TYR A 373 5.78 14.82 -11.73
C TYR A 373 6.55 16.02 -11.15
N ILE A 374 7.02 15.94 -9.90
CA ILE A 374 7.82 16.98 -9.25
C ILE A 374 9.15 17.20 -9.98
N GLN A 375 9.82 16.14 -10.44
CA GLN A 375 11.05 16.24 -11.23
C GLN A 375 10.79 17.04 -12.51
N ASN A 376 9.75 16.68 -13.28
CA ASN A 376 9.39 17.39 -14.51
C ASN A 376 8.98 18.84 -14.25
N PHE A 377 8.28 19.09 -13.14
CA PHE A 377 7.91 20.44 -12.71
C PHE A 377 9.14 21.30 -12.35
N LEU A 378 10.10 20.74 -11.63
CA LEU A 378 11.36 21.42 -11.30
C LEU A 378 12.17 21.72 -12.57
N GLN A 379 12.23 20.77 -13.50
CA GLN A 379 12.86 20.99 -14.80
C GLN A 379 12.16 22.11 -15.58
N ALA A 380 10.83 22.15 -15.60
CA ALA A 380 10.05 23.22 -16.22
C ALA A 380 10.35 24.60 -15.62
N ILE A 381 10.52 24.70 -14.29
CA ILE A 381 10.94 25.95 -13.62
C ILE A 381 12.33 26.40 -14.12
N VAL A 382 13.28 25.47 -14.19
CA VAL A 382 14.64 25.78 -14.67
C VAL A 382 14.61 26.22 -16.13
N ILE A 383 13.84 25.55 -16.97
CA ILE A 383 13.62 25.93 -18.38
C ILE A 383 13.06 27.35 -18.44
N ALA A 384 11.96 27.64 -17.73
CA ALA A 384 11.34 28.95 -17.73
C ALA A 384 12.33 30.05 -17.28
N ALA A 385 13.13 29.79 -16.24
CA ALA A 385 14.16 30.71 -15.78
C ALA A 385 15.27 30.94 -16.81
N ALA A 386 15.71 29.87 -17.50
CA ALA A 386 16.71 29.96 -18.56
C ALA A 386 16.18 30.74 -19.77
N LEU A 387 14.94 30.49 -20.20
CA LEU A 387 14.30 31.23 -21.29
C LEU A 387 14.11 32.71 -20.93
N ARG A 388 13.74 33.01 -19.68
CA ARG A 388 13.66 34.39 -19.19
C ARG A 388 15.01 35.11 -19.27
N ALA A 389 16.11 34.42 -19.03
CA ALA A 389 17.45 35.00 -19.14
C ALA A 389 17.88 35.29 -20.60
N LEU A 390 17.27 34.62 -21.58
CA LEU A 390 17.49 34.88 -23.01
C LEU A 390 16.65 36.05 -23.54
N LEU A 391 15.57 36.43 -22.84
CA LEU A 391 14.71 37.52 -23.28
C LEU A 391 15.43 38.87 -23.12
N PRO A 392 15.49 39.70 -24.17
CA PRO A 392 16.05 41.04 -24.05
C PRO A 392 15.24 41.89 -23.06
N ALA A 393 15.89 42.79 -22.33
CA ALA A 393 15.24 43.65 -21.34
C ALA A 393 14.15 44.59 -21.91
N PHE A 394 14.04 44.68 -23.24
CA PHE A 394 13.16 45.61 -23.96
C PHE A 394 11.78 45.05 -24.32
N VAL A 395 11.42 43.84 -23.85
CA VAL A 395 10.09 43.27 -24.10
C VAL A 395 9.01 44.12 -23.42
N SER A 396 8.03 44.60 -24.20
CA SER A 396 7.02 45.55 -23.72
C SER A 396 6.02 44.96 -22.70
N SER A 397 5.85 43.63 -22.67
CA SER A 397 5.11 42.90 -21.64
C SER A 397 5.76 41.54 -21.33
N PRO A 398 6.80 41.51 -20.48
CA PRO A 398 7.52 40.26 -20.16
C PRO A 398 6.71 39.31 -19.28
N ASN A 399 5.66 39.80 -18.63
CA ASN A 399 4.83 38.99 -17.75
C ASN A 399 3.83 38.14 -18.54
N ASP A 400 3.23 38.68 -19.61
CA ASP A 400 2.28 37.94 -20.42
C ASP A 400 2.95 36.81 -21.22
N SER A 401 4.15 37.08 -21.76
CA SER A 401 4.92 36.07 -22.51
C SER A 401 5.39 34.95 -21.59
N MET A 402 5.92 35.28 -20.41
CA MET A 402 6.32 34.27 -19.42
C MET A 402 5.14 33.47 -18.88
N TYR A 403 3.97 34.08 -18.70
CA TYR A 403 2.75 33.36 -18.32
C TYR A 403 2.39 32.33 -19.40
N ARG A 404 2.39 32.70 -20.68
CA ARG A 404 2.12 31.77 -21.79
C ARG A 404 3.14 30.65 -21.89
N ILE A 405 4.43 30.96 -21.76
CA ILE A 405 5.51 29.97 -21.72
C ILE A 405 5.29 29.00 -20.56
N TRP A 406 4.96 29.52 -19.38
CA TRP A 406 4.65 28.70 -18.21
C TRP A 406 3.43 27.81 -18.45
N THR A 407 2.36 28.32 -19.06
CA THR A 407 1.18 27.52 -19.42
C THR A 407 1.54 26.38 -20.39
N LEU A 408 2.36 26.64 -21.40
CA LEU A 408 2.83 25.61 -22.34
C LEU A 408 3.69 24.55 -21.65
N LEU A 409 4.59 24.98 -20.76
CA LEU A 409 5.42 24.06 -19.98
C LEU A 409 4.56 23.23 -19.02
N LEU A 410 3.60 23.84 -18.32
CA LEU A 410 2.72 23.14 -17.40
C LEU A 410 1.81 22.15 -18.14
N ALA A 411 1.28 22.52 -19.30
CA ALA A 411 0.56 21.60 -20.18
C ALA A 411 1.47 20.42 -20.56
N SER A 412 2.74 20.66 -20.88
CA SER A 412 3.68 19.59 -21.22
C SER A 412 4.08 18.66 -20.07
N VAL A 413 3.95 19.14 -18.82
CA VAL A 413 4.18 18.33 -17.61
C VAL A 413 2.95 17.50 -17.28
N ASN A 414 1.74 18.03 -17.55
CA ASN A 414 0.47 17.34 -17.32
C ASN A 414 0.12 16.34 -18.45
N GLU A 415 0.53 16.63 -19.69
CA GLU A 415 0.23 15.84 -20.89
C GLU A 415 1.43 15.00 -21.31
N GLU A 416 1.26 13.68 -21.26
CA GLU A 416 2.32 12.70 -21.49
C GLU A 416 2.56 12.41 -23.00
N ASP A 417 1.57 12.67 -23.86
CA ASP A 417 1.57 12.19 -25.26
C ASP A 417 2.09 13.18 -26.32
N VAL A 418 2.54 14.37 -25.92
CA VAL A 418 3.00 15.38 -26.90
C VAL A 418 4.48 15.14 -27.24
N THR A 419 4.76 14.90 -28.52
CA THR A 419 6.12 14.72 -29.07
C THR A 419 7.04 15.87 -28.67
N GLU A 420 8.21 15.56 -28.10
CA GLU A 420 9.17 16.53 -27.55
C GLU A 420 9.59 17.61 -28.55
N ASP A 421 9.75 17.26 -29.83
CA ASP A 421 10.16 18.19 -30.88
C ASP A 421 9.13 19.32 -31.11
N ALA A 422 7.84 19.00 -31.03
CA ALA A 422 6.78 19.99 -31.17
C ALA A 422 6.77 20.97 -29.97
N LYS A 423 7.13 20.49 -28.77
CA LYS A 423 7.20 21.32 -27.55
C LYS A 423 8.29 22.38 -27.69
N ILE A 424 9.47 22.01 -28.18
CA ILE A 424 10.62 22.92 -28.33
C ILE A 424 10.34 24.00 -29.38
N VAL A 425 9.73 23.63 -30.51
CA VAL A 425 9.37 24.59 -31.57
C VAL A 425 8.36 25.62 -31.06
N ASN A 426 7.31 25.18 -30.37
CA ASN A 426 6.29 26.06 -29.82
C ASN A 426 6.88 27.06 -28.81
N LEU A 427 7.77 26.63 -27.92
CA LEU A 427 8.44 27.52 -26.95
C LEU A 427 9.33 28.57 -27.64
N ALA A 428 10.06 28.16 -28.68
CA ALA A 428 10.95 29.06 -29.41
C ALA A 428 10.16 30.11 -30.20
N ASP A 429 9.06 29.71 -30.84
CA ASP A 429 8.20 30.64 -31.59
C ASP A 429 7.47 31.63 -30.67
N GLU A 430 7.09 31.20 -29.47
CA GLU A 430 6.54 32.11 -28.46
C GLU A 430 7.53 33.20 -28.02
N LEU A 431 8.80 32.85 -27.86
CA LEU A 431 9.85 33.81 -27.54
C LEU A 431 10.12 34.78 -28.69
N VAL A 432 10.13 34.30 -29.94
CA VAL A 432 10.25 35.15 -31.13
C VAL A 432 9.07 36.12 -31.22
N ARG A 433 7.85 35.63 -31.00
CA ARG A 433 6.64 36.46 -30.97
C ARG A 433 6.70 37.55 -29.90
N ALA A 434 7.24 37.23 -28.72
CA ALA A 434 7.34 38.18 -27.62
C ALA A 434 8.38 39.29 -27.84
N SER A 435 9.39 39.05 -28.68
CA SER A 435 10.58 39.92 -28.78
C SER A 435 10.60 40.86 -29.99
N SER A 436 9.60 40.80 -30.88
CA SER A 436 9.49 41.66 -32.09
C SER A 436 10.80 41.76 -32.89
N LEU A 437 11.50 40.64 -33.05
CA LEU A 437 12.82 40.55 -33.66
C LEU A 437 12.75 40.45 -35.20
N THR A 438 13.85 40.83 -35.85
CA THR A 438 14.05 40.56 -37.29
C THR A 438 14.22 39.06 -37.56
N ASP A 439 14.01 38.60 -38.80
CA ASP A 439 14.14 37.17 -39.15
C ASP A 439 15.53 36.59 -38.79
N ALA A 440 16.59 37.36 -39.01
CA ALA A 440 17.95 36.95 -38.68
C ALA A 440 18.18 36.80 -37.17
N GLU A 441 17.60 37.69 -36.37
CA GLU A 441 17.63 37.62 -34.91
C GLU A 441 16.74 36.49 -34.37
N ALA A 442 15.59 36.25 -35.01
CA ALA A 442 14.70 35.13 -34.68
C ALA A 442 15.40 33.78 -34.88
N VAL A 443 16.14 33.59 -35.98
CA VAL A 443 16.94 32.36 -36.19
C VAL A 443 18.01 32.19 -35.12
N LYS A 444 18.71 33.27 -34.75
CA LYS A 444 19.69 33.25 -33.65
C LYS A 444 19.03 32.91 -32.32
N LEU A 445 17.89 33.50 -31.99
CA LEU A 445 17.14 33.23 -30.76
C LEU A 445 16.68 31.77 -30.71
N ARG A 446 16.12 31.23 -31.79
CA ARG A 446 15.74 29.80 -31.87
C ARG A 446 16.94 28.88 -31.63
N SER A 447 18.10 29.20 -32.21
CA SER A 447 19.33 28.42 -31.99
C SER A 447 19.82 28.52 -30.53
N ALA A 448 19.69 29.68 -29.90
CA ALA A 448 20.03 29.89 -28.50
C ALA A 448 19.07 29.11 -27.59
N VAL A 449 17.76 29.16 -27.84
CA VAL A 449 16.75 28.38 -27.13
C VAL A 449 17.07 26.89 -27.23
N ALA A 450 17.26 26.36 -28.44
CA ALA A 450 17.60 24.95 -28.66
C ALA A 450 18.89 24.52 -27.93
N ARG A 451 19.89 25.41 -27.83
CA ARG A 451 21.11 25.14 -27.06
C ARG A 451 20.83 25.13 -25.55
N THR A 452 20.09 26.11 -25.04
CA THR A 452 19.83 26.31 -23.61
C THR A 452 18.87 25.27 -23.05
N MET A 453 18.05 24.67 -23.92
CA MET A 453 17.19 23.52 -23.60
C MET A 453 17.96 22.21 -23.41
N ARG A 454 19.24 22.14 -23.82
CA ARG A 454 20.05 20.94 -23.57
C ARG A 454 20.41 20.88 -22.10
N ALA A 455 20.17 19.75 -21.46
CA ALA A 455 20.51 19.55 -20.05
C ALA A 455 22.02 19.66 -19.76
N SER A 456 22.86 19.58 -20.78
CA SER A 456 24.31 19.80 -20.68
C SER A 456 24.73 21.27 -20.76
N ASP A 457 23.81 22.20 -20.99
CA ASP A 457 24.12 23.63 -21.05
C ASP A 457 24.55 24.15 -19.66
N PRO A 458 25.67 24.90 -19.56
CA PRO A 458 26.19 25.36 -18.27
C PRO A 458 25.26 26.34 -17.56
N VAL A 459 24.46 27.13 -18.29
CA VAL A 459 23.48 28.04 -17.68
C VAL A 459 22.35 27.24 -17.06
N PHE A 460 21.86 26.23 -17.78
CA PHE A 460 20.85 25.31 -17.28
C PHE A 460 21.32 24.61 -15.99
N LEU A 461 22.50 23.99 -16.01
CA LEU A 461 23.08 23.30 -14.86
C LEU A 461 23.28 24.23 -13.66
N LEU A 462 23.71 25.48 -13.88
CA LEU A 462 23.90 26.46 -12.82
C LEU A 462 22.57 26.87 -12.17
N LEU A 463 21.53 27.13 -12.97
CA LEU A 463 20.20 27.48 -12.47
C LEU A 463 19.57 26.31 -11.71
N GLN A 464 19.63 25.10 -12.28
CA GLN A 464 19.14 23.88 -11.65
C GLN A 464 19.82 23.64 -10.30
N ARG A 465 21.16 23.69 -10.27
CA ARG A 465 21.94 23.50 -9.03
C ARG A 465 21.57 24.51 -7.96
N ARG A 466 21.40 25.79 -8.32
CA ARG A 466 21.01 26.85 -7.37
C ARG A 466 19.60 26.62 -6.80
N LEU A 467 18.64 26.28 -7.67
CA LEU A 467 17.27 26.00 -7.26
C LEU A 467 17.20 24.81 -6.29
N LEU A 468 17.83 23.70 -6.65
CA LEU A 468 17.77 22.47 -5.87
C LEU A 468 18.54 22.56 -4.54
N LEU A 469 19.66 23.29 -4.50
CA LEU A 469 20.36 23.56 -3.25
C LEU A 469 19.50 24.40 -2.30
N ALA A 470 18.89 25.47 -2.80
CA ALA A 470 18.00 26.32 -2.01
C ALA A 470 16.78 25.52 -1.51
N LEU A 471 16.23 24.65 -2.35
CA LEU A 471 15.12 23.75 -1.98
C LEU A 471 15.55 22.76 -0.90
N ALA A 472 16.68 22.08 -1.07
CA ALA A 472 17.23 21.12 -0.11
C ALA A 472 17.47 21.77 1.25
N GLU A 473 18.10 22.94 1.29
CA GLU A 473 18.32 23.70 2.53
C GLU A 473 17.00 24.06 3.21
N ARG A 474 16.00 24.51 2.45
CA ARG A 474 14.69 24.85 2.99
C ARG A 474 13.96 23.62 3.55
N MET A 475 13.98 22.49 2.85
CA MET A 475 13.35 21.23 3.28
C MET A 475 13.96 20.66 4.56
N VAL A 476 15.26 20.79 4.75
CA VAL A 476 15.91 20.34 5.99
C VAL A 476 15.54 21.22 7.19
N ARG A 477 15.37 22.53 6.99
CA ARG A 477 15.14 23.53 8.06
C ARG A 477 13.72 23.55 8.63
N THR A 478 12.70 23.44 7.79
CA THR A 478 11.29 23.66 8.18
C THR A 478 10.68 22.57 9.05
N SER A 479 11.24 21.36 9.04
CA SER A 479 10.56 20.21 9.64
C SER A 479 10.76 20.05 11.16
N THR A 480 11.19 21.04 11.95
CA THR A 480 11.25 20.88 13.42
C THR A 480 9.85 20.61 13.99
N PRO A 481 9.48 19.37 14.36
CA PRO A 481 8.09 18.99 14.64
C PRO A 481 7.66 19.34 16.07
N GLY A 482 8.27 20.37 16.67
CA GLY A 482 8.27 20.60 18.10
C GLY A 482 7.42 21.75 18.62
N GLU A 483 7.04 22.71 17.78
CA GLU A 483 6.13 23.79 18.20
C GLU A 483 4.74 23.54 17.62
N ARG A 484 4.09 22.48 18.10
CA ARG A 484 2.63 22.57 18.22
C ARG A 484 2.41 23.70 19.24
N PRO A 485 1.72 24.81 18.88
CA PRO A 485 1.30 25.78 19.88
C PRO A 485 0.46 25.00 20.88
N THR A 486 1.02 24.78 22.06
CA THR A 486 0.25 24.37 23.21
C THR A 486 -0.79 25.46 23.40
N ASN A 487 -2.02 25.17 22.99
CA ASN A 487 -3.21 25.93 23.34
C ASN A 487 -3.37 25.85 24.87
N ALA A 488 -2.53 26.61 25.56
CA ALA A 488 -2.56 26.84 26.99
C ALA A 488 -2.81 28.33 27.17
N ALA A 489 -4.02 28.77 26.81
CA ALA A 489 -4.81 29.81 27.49
C ALA A 489 -5.88 30.36 26.54
N GLY A 490 -7.16 30.19 26.93
CA GLY A 490 -8.23 31.10 26.52
C GLY A 490 -9.25 30.54 25.55
N GLU A 491 -10.15 29.68 26.04
CA GLU A 491 -11.54 29.70 25.58
C GLU A 491 -12.13 31.10 25.85
N GLN A 492 -12.22 31.95 24.83
CA GLN A 492 -13.28 32.94 24.71
C GLN A 492 -13.72 33.02 23.25
N GLN A 493 -14.96 32.56 23.03
CA GLN A 493 -15.88 32.88 21.94
C GLN A 493 -15.46 34.05 21.04
N ALA A 494 -15.27 33.75 19.76
CA ALA A 494 -15.56 34.68 18.67
C ALA A 494 -16.20 33.92 17.50
N GLU A 495 -17.36 34.44 17.16
CA GLU A 495 -18.35 34.10 16.16
C GLU A 495 -17.85 34.39 14.73
N ALA A 496 -18.17 33.48 13.80
CA ALA A 496 -18.29 33.62 12.34
C ALA A 496 -17.11 34.17 11.51
N ASP A 497 -16.49 33.27 10.74
CA ASP A 497 -16.38 33.42 9.27
C ASP A 497 -16.14 32.05 8.62
N PRO A 498 -17.09 31.47 7.87
CA PRO A 498 -16.89 30.24 7.11
C PRO A 498 -16.65 30.62 5.65
N LEU A 499 -15.38 30.64 5.21
CA LEU A 499 -14.94 30.40 3.82
C LEU A 499 -13.48 30.85 3.67
N GLU A 500 -12.55 30.06 4.22
CA GLU A 500 -11.24 29.87 3.58
C GLU A 500 -10.68 28.56 4.12
N VAL A 501 -11.03 27.45 3.44
CA VAL A 501 -10.25 26.22 3.53
C VAL A 501 -8.88 26.57 2.95
N LYS A 502 -7.96 27.04 3.79
CA LYS A 502 -6.55 27.14 3.44
C LYS A 502 -6.14 25.77 2.94
N GLY A 503 -5.85 25.73 1.65
CA GLY A 503 -5.60 24.51 0.90
C GLY A 503 -4.66 23.58 1.66
N PHE A 504 -5.05 22.31 1.64
CA PHE A 504 -4.16 21.19 1.91
C PHE A 504 -2.76 21.51 1.37
N GLY A 505 -1.78 21.40 2.26
CA GLY A 505 -0.46 21.97 2.09
C GLY A 505 0.25 21.49 0.83
N ASP A 506 1.14 22.35 0.33
CA ASP A 506 2.15 22.11 -0.70
C ASP A 506 2.49 20.61 -0.83
N PRO A 507 2.26 19.97 -1.99
CA PRO A 507 2.36 18.52 -2.17
C PRO A 507 3.75 17.97 -1.81
N ILE A 508 4.79 18.80 -1.94
CA ILE A 508 6.16 18.46 -1.54
C ILE A 508 6.27 18.22 -0.03
N TRP A 509 5.54 18.96 0.82
CA TRP A 509 5.56 18.76 2.27
C TRP A 509 4.70 17.58 2.69
N ALA A 510 3.56 17.36 2.02
CA ALA A 510 2.74 16.18 2.24
C ALA A 510 3.56 14.91 1.95
N VAL A 511 4.22 14.87 0.78
CA VAL A 511 5.12 13.78 0.38
C VAL A 511 6.28 13.65 1.37
N ALA A 512 6.98 14.74 1.73
CA ALA A 512 8.11 14.69 2.65
C ALA A 512 7.72 14.21 4.06
N TRP A 513 6.61 14.69 4.62
CA TRP A 513 6.09 14.26 5.92
C TRP A 513 5.64 12.79 5.90
N TRP A 514 5.01 12.40 4.80
CA TRP A 514 4.55 11.04 4.58
C TRP A 514 5.72 10.05 4.48
N ILE A 515 6.79 10.42 3.75
CA ILE A 515 8.05 9.67 3.71
C ILE A 515 8.73 9.65 5.08
N GLU A 516 8.81 10.76 5.82
CA GLU A 516 9.37 10.78 7.19
C GLU A 516 8.63 9.78 8.09
N SER A 517 7.31 9.66 7.94
CA SER A 517 6.47 8.76 8.74
C SER A 517 6.69 7.28 8.40
N ILE A 518 6.87 6.94 7.11
CA ILE A 518 7.24 5.57 6.69
C ILE A 518 8.66 5.24 7.12
N TRP A 519 9.58 6.20 6.95
CA TRP A 519 10.99 6.07 7.31
C TRP A 519 11.15 5.84 8.82
N ALA A 520 10.48 6.65 9.65
CA ALA A 520 10.45 6.46 11.11
C ALA A 520 9.91 5.07 11.45
N GLY A 521 8.81 4.65 10.84
CA GLY A 521 8.24 3.32 11.10
C GLY A 521 9.16 2.16 10.72
N LEU A 522 9.91 2.25 9.60
CA LEU A 522 10.79 1.19 9.12
C LEU A 522 12.07 1.04 9.96
N PHE A 523 12.51 2.12 10.62
CA PHE A 523 13.84 2.20 11.23
C PHE A 523 13.85 2.54 12.73
N GLU A 524 12.75 3.00 13.33
CA GLU A 524 12.66 3.04 14.79
C GLU A 524 12.60 1.60 15.31
N PRO A 525 13.56 1.18 16.17
CA PRO A 525 13.33 0.01 16.97
C PRO A 525 12.04 0.27 17.74
N ARG A 526 11.04 -0.62 17.63
CA ARG A 526 9.97 -0.67 18.63
C ARG A 526 10.71 -0.82 19.95
N ASN A 527 10.83 0.27 20.71
CA ASN A 527 11.40 0.24 22.04
C ASN A 527 10.75 -0.94 22.74
N ALA A 528 11.59 -1.84 23.23
CA ALA A 528 11.19 -2.94 24.07
C ALA A 528 10.19 -2.37 25.07
N LEU A 529 8.93 -2.78 24.93
CA LEU A 529 8.02 -2.78 26.05
C LEU A 529 8.77 -3.56 27.10
N SER A 530 9.23 -2.82 28.12
CA SER A 530 9.86 -3.35 29.31
C SER A 530 9.08 -4.56 29.76
N GLU A 531 9.69 -5.75 29.62
CA GLU A 531 9.49 -6.82 30.58
C GLU A 531 9.83 -6.20 31.93
N THR A 532 8.81 -5.72 32.62
CA THR A 532 8.87 -5.55 34.06
C THR A 532 8.98 -6.96 34.61
N ASP A 533 10.22 -7.27 34.99
CA ASP A 533 10.63 -8.32 35.90
C ASP A 533 9.64 -8.38 37.08
N GLU A 534 8.68 -9.31 37.01
CA GLU A 534 7.90 -9.75 38.17
C GLU A 534 8.79 -10.74 38.92
N THR A 535 9.74 -10.20 39.68
CA THR A 535 10.34 -10.91 40.82
C THR A 535 9.62 -10.47 42.09
N ASP A 536 8.64 -11.26 42.51
CA ASP A 536 8.10 -11.40 43.87
C ASP A 536 7.67 -12.88 43.95
N GLU A 537 7.96 -13.71 44.95
CA GLU A 537 8.45 -13.51 46.31
C GLU A 537 8.99 -14.85 46.84
N VAL A 538 9.84 -14.74 47.87
CA VAL A 538 10.26 -15.77 48.82
C VAL A 538 9.14 -16.08 49.81
#